data_AF-A0A820BK71-F1
#
_entry.id   AF-A0A820BK71-F1
#
_cell.length_a   1.000
_cell.length_b   1.000
_cell.length_c   1.000
_cell.angle_alpha   90.00
_cell.angle_beta   90.00
_cell.angle_gamma   90.00
#
_symmetry.space_group_name_H-M   'P 1'
#
loop_
_entity.id
_entity.type
_entity.pdbx_description
1 polymer ?
#
loop_
_entity_poly.entity_id
_entity_poly.type
_entity_poly.pdbx_seq_one_letter_code
_entity_poly.pdbx_strand_id
1 'polypeptide(L)'
;SANISPSEMIIDVWDYIFFVDKSYSSLKTNISKEILDCLRNEFQYWYPVDLRSSGKDLIPNHLTFSLYNHVAIWPKNEDNRWLKAFCANGHLFLNGEKMSKSTGNFMTLIQAIERFSADGMHLTLADVGDKIEDANFYEQNVEAQLLRLYTFIEWVKDVLNISSSQTNNQSTDQESNDEKYENKSMNYFDRVFESEINRAIKLTEETYENMLYKEVDSKARKPMQSNVTGDPSIVTEATASSME
;
A
#
# COMPACT_ATOMS: atom_id res chain seq x y z
N SER A 1 -9.65 -28.22 12.13
CA SER A 1 -9.56 -28.67 10.73
C SER A 1 -10.84 -29.42 10.39
N ALA A 2 -11.42 -29.21 9.19
CA ALA A 2 -12.72 -29.77 8.80
C ALA A 2 -12.74 -31.30 8.58
N ASN A 3 -11.59 -31.98 8.74
CA ASN A 3 -11.42 -33.44 8.62
C ASN A 3 -12.04 -34.06 7.35
N ILE A 4 -11.92 -33.37 6.22
CA ILE A 4 -12.36 -33.84 4.90
C ILE A 4 -11.18 -34.55 4.23
N SER A 5 -11.37 -35.77 3.75
CA SER A 5 -10.33 -36.46 2.97
C SER A 5 -10.26 -35.92 1.53
N PRO A 6 -9.07 -35.88 0.89
CA PRO A 6 -8.95 -35.41 -0.49
C PRO A 6 -9.85 -36.13 -1.49
N SER A 7 -10.13 -37.43 -1.26
CA SER A 7 -11.01 -38.24 -2.10
C SER A 7 -12.50 -37.88 -1.99
N GLU A 8 -12.91 -37.20 -0.92
CA GLU A 8 -14.30 -36.75 -0.74
C GLU A 8 -14.62 -35.45 -1.50
N MET A 9 -13.60 -34.72 -1.95
CA MET A 9 -13.74 -33.49 -2.74
C MET A 9 -14.01 -33.80 -4.21
N ILE A 10 -15.14 -34.46 -4.48
CA ILE A 10 -15.65 -34.76 -5.82
C ILE A 10 -16.19 -33.51 -6.52
N ILE A 11 -16.43 -33.59 -7.83
CA ILE A 11 -16.94 -32.48 -8.66
C ILE A 11 -18.20 -31.86 -8.05
N ASP A 12 -19.18 -32.68 -7.64
CA ASP A 12 -20.43 -32.16 -7.06
C ASP A 12 -20.20 -31.33 -5.79
N VAL A 13 -19.20 -31.69 -4.97
CA VAL A 13 -18.83 -30.94 -3.76
C VAL A 13 -18.22 -29.59 -4.13
N TRP A 14 -17.34 -29.54 -5.14
CA TRP A 14 -16.80 -28.28 -5.66
C TRP A 14 -17.88 -27.40 -6.27
N ASP A 15 -18.78 -28.01 -7.04
CA ASP A 15 -19.91 -27.31 -7.63
C ASP A 15 -20.81 -26.68 -6.56
N TYR A 16 -21.05 -27.41 -5.45
CA TYR A 16 -21.74 -26.84 -4.30
C TYR A 16 -21.02 -25.62 -3.72
N ILE A 17 -19.71 -25.68 -3.55
CA ILE A 17 -18.96 -24.57 -2.94
C ILE A 17 -18.95 -23.34 -3.84
N PHE A 18 -18.77 -23.52 -5.15
CA PHE A 18 -18.50 -22.43 -6.09
C PHE A 18 -19.73 -21.90 -6.86
N PHE A 19 -20.84 -22.63 -6.90
CA PHE A 19 -22.05 -22.21 -7.58
C PHE A 19 -23.25 -22.15 -6.63
N VAL A 20 -23.97 -21.03 -6.69
CA VAL A 20 -25.07 -20.72 -5.76
C VAL A 20 -26.34 -21.52 -6.09
N ASP A 21 -26.51 -21.97 -7.33
CA ASP A 21 -27.67 -22.73 -7.80
C ASP A 21 -27.68 -24.19 -7.32
N LYS A 22 -26.58 -24.67 -6.73
CA LYS A 22 -26.45 -26.08 -6.31
C LYS A 22 -27.00 -26.31 -4.91
N SER A 23 -27.86 -27.30 -4.77
CA SER A 23 -28.43 -27.71 -3.47
C SER A 23 -27.60 -28.82 -2.82
N TYR A 24 -27.53 -28.81 -1.49
CA TYR A 24 -26.90 -29.88 -0.72
C TYR A 24 -27.65 -31.21 -0.88
N SER A 25 -28.98 -31.15 -1.03
CA SER A 25 -29.83 -32.33 -1.13
C SER A 25 -29.55 -33.22 -2.34
N SER A 26 -28.92 -32.67 -3.39
CA SER A 26 -28.49 -33.43 -4.58
C SER A 26 -27.10 -34.06 -4.47
N LEU A 27 -26.35 -33.77 -3.40
CA LEU A 27 -24.96 -34.22 -3.24
C LEU A 27 -24.86 -35.64 -2.70
N LYS A 28 -24.02 -36.45 -3.33
CA LYS A 28 -23.61 -37.77 -2.82
C LYS A 28 -22.30 -37.63 -2.05
N THR A 29 -22.37 -37.10 -0.84
CA THR A 29 -21.21 -36.87 0.02
C THR A 29 -21.50 -37.24 1.47
N ASN A 30 -20.45 -37.65 2.19
CA ASN A 30 -20.50 -37.89 3.64
C ASN A 30 -20.12 -36.63 4.45
N ILE A 31 -19.69 -35.57 3.77
CA ILE A 31 -19.33 -34.30 4.41
C ILE A 31 -20.63 -33.62 4.86
N SER A 32 -20.68 -33.18 6.11
CA SER A 32 -21.88 -32.55 6.65
C SER A 32 -22.19 -31.22 5.94
N LYS A 33 -23.49 -30.88 5.89
CA LYS A 33 -23.96 -29.65 5.27
C LYS A 33 -23.35 -28.41 5.92
N GLU A 34 -23.21 -28.43 7.24
CA GLU A 34 -22.67 -27.30 8.02
C GLU A 34 -21.24 -26.98 7.60
N ILE A 35 -20.43 -28.01 7.33
CA ILE A 35 -19.04 -27.84 6.87
C ILE A 35 -19.01 -27.27 5.45
N LEU A 36 -19.80 -27.83 4.53
CA LEU A 36 -19.84 -27.35 3.15
C LEU A 36 -20.41 -25.94 3.04
N ASP A 37 -21.38 -25.59 3.87
CA ASP A 37 -21.93 -24.24 3.98
C ASP A 37 -20.86 -23.26 4.46
N CYS A 38 -20.02 -23.65 5.43
CA CYS A 38 -18.89 -22.84 5.87
C CYS A 38 -17.92 -22.55 4.71
N LEU A 39 -17.52 -23.57 3.95
CA LEU A 39 -16.63 -23.43 2.79
C LEU A 39 -17.25 -22.55 1.69
N ARG A 40 -18.54 -22.75 1.40
CA ARG A 40 -19.30 -21.93 0.46
C ARG A 40 -19.33 -20.47 0.93
N ASN A 41 -19.63 -20.22 2.20
CA ASN A 41 -19.72 -18.86 2.73
C ASN A 41 -18.37 -18.13 2.66
N GLU A 42 -17.26 -18.82 2.98
CA GLU A 42 -15.91 -18.27 2.80
C GLU A 42 -15.66 -17.88 1.35
N PHE A 43 -15.95 -18.78 0.39
CA PHE A 43 -15.80 -18.44 -1.03
C PHE A 43 -16.70 -17.27 -1.43
N GLN A 44 -17.97 -17.28 -1.02
CA GLN A 44 -18.93 -16.24 -1.39
C GLN A 44 -18.54 -14.87 -0.83
N TYR A 45 -17.93 -14.84 0.35
CA TYR A 45 -17.45 -13.62 0.99
C TYR A 45 -16.19 -13.06 0.32
N TRP A 46 -15.19 -13.91 0.07
CA TRP A 46 -13.88 -13.45 -0.43
C TRP A 46 -13.83 -13.22 -1.94
N TYR A 47 -14.67 -13.90 -2.74
CA TYR A 47 -14.71 -13.67 -4.19
C TYR A 47 -15.62 -12.49 -4.55
N PRO A 48 -15.29 -11.73 -5.60
CA PRO A 48 -14.22 -11.98 -6.58
C PRO A 48 -12.83 -11.55 -6.14
N VAL A 49 -11.82 -11.95 -6.93
CA VAL A 49 -10.45 -11.42 -6.78
C VAL A 49 -10.44 -9.92 -7.07
N ASP A 50 -10.29 -9.10 -6.02
CA ASP A 50 -10.25 -7.64 -6.12
C ASP A 50 -9.04 -7.15 -6.91
N LEU A 51 -7.86 -7.72 -6.63
CA LEU A 51 -6.61 -7.32 -7.25
C LEU A 51 -5.70 -8.54 -7.49
N ARG A 52 -5.18 -8.66 -8.71
CA ARG A 52 -4.12 -9.61 -9.04
C ARG A 52 -2.86 -8.89 -9.50
N SER A 53 -1.83 -8.90 -8.64
CA SER A 53 -0.52 -8.29 -8.94
C SER A 53 0.45 -9.31 -9.56
N SER A 54 1.20 -8.91 -10.58
CA SER A 54 2.16 -9.79 -11.26
C SER A 54 3.18 -9.04 -12.13
N GLY A 55 4.24 -9.75 -12.52
CA GLY A 55 5.18 -9.25 -13.53
C GLY A 55 4.53 -9.10 -14.91
N LYS A 56 4.96 -8.10 -15.67
CA LYS A 56 4.46 -7.82 -17.04
C LYS A 56 4.67 -8.98 -18.02
N ASP A 57 5.62 -9.85 -17.74
CA ASP A 57 5.92 -11.07 -18.50
C ASP A 57 4.77 -12.10 -18.48
N LEU A 58 3.89 -12.03 -17.47
CA LEU A 58 2.75 -12.94 -17.31
C LEU A 58 1.46 -12.44 -18.00
N ILE A 59 1.45 -11.21 -18.51
CA ILE A 59 0.34 -10.64 -19.28
C ILE A 59 -0.07 -11.56 -20.46
N PRO A 60 0.84 -11.91 -21.40
CA PRO A 60 0.47 -12.68 -22.60
C PRO A 60 0.11 -14.15 -22.32
N ASN A 61 0.26 -14.63 -21.08
CA ASN A 61 0.00 -16.02 -20.71
C ASN A 61 -0.92 -16.11 -19.48
N HIS A 62 -0.39 -16.30 -18.28
CA HIS A 62 -1.10 -16.59 -17.05
C HIS A 62 -2.21 -15.58 -16.74
N LEU A 63 -1.97 -14.27 -16.88
CA LEU A 63 -3.01 -13.26 -16.61
C LEU A 63 -4.15 -13.36 -17.64
N THR A 64 -3.79 -13.53 -18.91
CA THR A 64 -4.78 -13.77 -19.98
C THR A 64 -5.55 -15.08 -19.76
N PHE A 65 -4.88 -16.18 -19.41
CA PHE A 65 -5.53 -17.45 -19.10
C PHE A 65 -6.41 -17.36 -17.86
N SER A 66 -6.04 -16.55 -16.86
CA SER A 66 -6.88 -16.35 -15.68
C SER A 66 -8.23 -15.74 -16.06
N LEU A 67 -8.25 -14.75 -16.96
CA LEU A 67 -9.49 -14.21 -17.51
C LEU A 67 -10.31 -15.27 -18.23
N TYR A 68 -9.70 -16.01 -19.17
CA TYR A 68 -10.40 -17.07 -19.91
C TYR A 68 -11.01 -18.14 -19.00
N ASN A 69 -10.27 -18.61 -17.99
CA ASN A 69 -10.78 -19.63 -17.07
C ASN A 69 -11.92 -19.09 -16.20
N HIS A 70 -11.85 -17.86 -15.70
CA HIS A 70 -12.94 -17.29 -14.89
C HIS A 70 -14.21 -17.10 -15.71
N VAL A 71 -14.08 -16.63 -16.97
CA VAL A 71 -15.23 -16.53 -17.88
C VAL A 71 -15.77 -17.90 -18.26
N ALA A 72 -14.91 -18.92 -18.43
CA ALA A 72 -15.36 -20.27 -18.74
C ALA A 72 -16.14 -20.93 -17.59
N ILE A 73 -15.69 -20.74 -16.34
CA ILE A 73 -16.33 -21.31 -15.14
C ILE A 73 -17.60 -20.53 -14.79
N TRP A 74 -17.57 -19.19 -14.81
CA TRP A 74 -18.70 -18.32 -14.48
C TRP A 74 -19.11 -17.45 -15.69
N PRO A 75 -19.70 -18.03 -16.76
CA PRO A 75 -19.89 -17.35 -18.05
C PRO A 75 -20.87 -16.18 -18.03
N LYS A 76 -21.83 -16.19 -17.11
CA LYS A 76 -22.82 -15.13 -16.95
C LYS A 76 -22.40 -14.04 -15.98
N ASN A 77 -21.18 -14.13 -15.42
CA ASN A 77 -20.71 -13.32 -14.30
C ASN A 77 -21.72 -13.26 -13.15
N GLU A 78 -22.38 -14.40 -12.86
CA GLU A 78 -23.29 -14.53 -11.74
C GLU A 78 -22.55 -14.12 -10.46
N ASP A 79 -23.19 -13.32 -9.59
CA ASP A 79 -22.61 -12.77 -8.37
C ASP A 79 -21.28 -12.01 -8.52
N ASN A 80 -21.02 -11.44 -9.70
CA ASN A 80 -19.81 -10.64 -9.95
C ASN A 80 -18.50 -11.42 -9.67
N ARG A 81 -18.40 -12.66 -10.16
CA ARG A 81 -17.27 -13.59 -9.89
C ARG A 81 -16.03 -13.36 -10.76
N TRP A 82 -16.08 -12.46 -11.74
CA TRP A 82 -14.92 -12.12 -12.57
C TRP A 82 -13.90 -11.26 -11.80
N LEU A 83 -12.62 -11.35 -12.19
CA LEU A 83 -11.55 -10.56 -11.58
C LEU A 83 -11.83 -9.06 -11.77
N LYS A 84 -11.64 -8.27 -10.72
CA LYS A 84 -11.91 -6.82 -10.76
C LYS A 84 -10.75 -6.00 -11.31
N ALA A 85 -9.51 -6.30 -10.92
CA ALA A 85 -8.33 -5.55 -11.35
C ALA A 85 -7.06 -6.40 -11.49
N PHE A 86 -6.18 -5.95 -12.39
CA PHE A 86 -4.81 -6.44 -12.51
C PHE A 86 -3.83 -5.28 -12.27
N CYS A 87 -2.74 -5.56 -11.57
CA CYS A 87 -1.60 -4.66 -11.45
C CYS A 87 -0.36 -5.35 -12.02
N ALA A 88 0.27 -4.75 -13.03
CA ALA A 88 1.43 -5.33 -13.70
C ALA A 88 2.68 -4.47 -13.46
N ASN A 89 3.69 -5.06 -12.82
CA ASN A 89 4.97 -4.41 -12.56
C ASN A 89 6.06 -4.84 -13.55
N GLY A 90 7.07 -3.98 -13.76
CA GLY A 90 8.26 -4.36 -14.51
C GLY A 90 9.15 -5.37 -13.79
N HIS A 91 10.18 -5.84 -14.48
CA HIS A 91 11.20 -6.69 -13.88
C HIS A 91 12.05 -5.89 -12.90
N LEU A 92 12.55 -6.57 -11.87
CA LEU A 92 13.48 -5.99 -10.93
C LEU A 92 14.92 -6.17 -11.43
N PHE A 93 15.64 -5.06 -11.52
CA PHE A 93 17.08 -4.98 -11.74
C PHE A 93 17.77 -4.80 -10.40
N LEU A 94 19.04 -5.21 -10.32
CA LEU A 94 19.89 -5.05 -9.14
C LEU A 94 21.13 -4.27 -9.56
N ASN A 95 21.34 -3.11 -8.92
CA ASN A 95 22.44 -2.19 -9.18
C ASN A 95 22.61 -1.80 -10.66
N GLY A 96 21.51 -1.66 -11.41
CA GLY A 96 21.54 -1.28 -12.84
C GLY A 96 21.68 -2.45 -13.81
N GLU A 97 21.84 -3.68 -13.32
CA GLU A 97 21.99 -4.87 -14.17
C GLU A 97 20.86 -5.87 -13.93
N LYS A 98 20.60 -6.70 -14.96
CA LYS A 98 19.63 -7.79 -14.85
C LYS A 98 20.14 -8.79 -13.81
N MET A 99 19.25 -9.18 -12.89
CA MET A 99 19.60 -10.20 -11.91
C MET A 99 19.92 -11.53 -12.62
N SER A 100 21.13 -12.05 -12.38
CA SER A 100 21.58 -13.34 -12.91
C SER A 100 22.56 -14.02 -11.96
N LYS A 101 22.33 -15.30 -11.69
CA LYS A 101 23.25 -16.13 -10.91
C LYS A 101 24.61 -16.29 -11.59
N SER A 102 24.65 -16.29 -12.92
CA SER A 102 25.89 -16.52 -13.67
C SER A 102 26.84 -15.32 -13.67
N THR A 103 26.31 -14.09 -13.54
CA THR A 103 27.11 -12.86 -13.46
C THR A 103 27.51 -12.53 -12.02
N GLY A 104 27.00 -13.27 -11.03
CA GLY A 104 27.15 -12.96 -9.61
C GLY A 104 26.23 -11.85 -9.10
N ASN A 105 25.53 -11.14 -9.99
CA ASN A 105 24.56 -10.10 -9.63
C ASN A 105 23.19 -10.72 -9.32
N PHE A 106 23.08 -11.37 -8.17
CA PHE A 106 21.84 -12.01 -7.73
C PHE A 106 21.72 -11.97 -6.21
N MET A 107 20.53 -11.64 -5.72
CA MET A 107 20.24 -11.59 -4.29
C MET A 107 18.91 -12.30 -4.02
N THR A 108 18.93 -13.29 -3.13
CA THR A 108 17.70 -13.94 -2.65
C THR A 108 16.99 -13.05 -1.63
N LEU A 109 15.69 -13.28 -1.41
CA LEU A 109 14.92 -12.59 -0.38
C LEU A 109 15.57 -12.73 1.02
N ILE A 110 15.99 -13.93 1.40
CA ILE A 110 16.60 -14.18 2.71
C ILE A 110 17.90 -13.40 2.86
N GLN A 111 18.77 -13.44 1.84
CA GLN A 111 20.02 -12.65 1.85
C GLN A 111 19.75 -11.14 1.92
N ALA A 112 18.74 -10.65 1.20
CA ALA A 112 18.36 -9.24 1.25
C ALA A 112 17.91 -8.82 2.65
N ILE A 113 17.07 -9.63 3.30
CA ILE A 113 16.58 -9.38 4.67
C ILE A 113 17.74 -9.44 5.68
N GLU A 114 18.60 -10.45 5.60
CA GLU A 114 19.76 -10.58 6.50
C GLU A 114 20.73 -9.41 6.37
N ARG A 115 20.88 -8.87 5.14
CA ARG A 115 21.79 -7.77 4.87
C ARG A 115 21.22 -6.39 5.21
N PHE A 116 19.93 -6.18 4.95
CA PHE A 116 19.31 -4.85 4.98
C PHE A 116 18.13 -4.71 5.94
N SER A 117 17.80 -5.74 6.71
CA SER A 117 16.52 -5.89 7.43
C SER A 117 15.30 -5.92 6.50
N ALA A 118 14.16 -6.38 7.03
CA ALA A 118 12.90 -6.35 6.31
C ALA A 118 12.46 -4.90 5.98
N ASP A 119 12.61 -3.97 6.94
CA ASP A 119 12.16 -2.59 6.77
C ASP A 119 13.00 -1.83 5.75
N GLY A 120 14.33 -1.96 5.81
CA GLY A 120 15.22 -1.36 4.82
C GLY A 120 14.92 -1.85 3.40
N MET A 121 14.69 -3.15 3.25
CA MET A 121 14.28 -3.75 1.97
C MET A 121 12.92 -3.21 1.51
N HIS A 122 11.89 -3.22 2.35
CA HIS A 122 10.54 -2.77 1.97
C HIS A 122 10.50 -1.28 1.61
N LEU A 123 11.16 -0.42 2.40
CA LEU A 123 11.23 1.02 2.12
C LEU A 123 11.91 1.30 0.79
N THR A 124 12.97 0.55 0.47
CA THR A 124 13.65 0.70 -0.80
C THR A 124 12.79 0.17 -1.94
N LEU A 125 12.16 -1.00 -1.78
CA LEU A 125 11.27 -1.59 -2.79
C LEU A 125 10.05 -0.71 -3.10
N ALA A 126 9.54 0.04 -2.12
CA ALA A 126 8.50 1.01 -2.35
C ALA A 126 8.95 2.17 -3.26
N ASP A 127 10.25 2.53 -3.25
CA ASP A 127 10.81 3.66 -4.00
C ASP A 127 11.32 3.29 -5.42
N VAL A 128 11.43 1.99 -5.75
CA VAL A 128 12.05 1.59 -7.03
C VAL A 128 11.12 1.69 -8.23
N GLY A 129 9.81 1.47 -8.08
CA GLY A 129 8.88 1.59 -9.21
C GLY A 129 7.43 1.15 -8.94
N ASP A 130 6.50 1.85 -9.58
CA ASP A 130 5.04 1.67 -9.41
C ASP A 130 4.32 1.22 -10.69
N LYS A 131 5.04 1.23 -11.82
CA LYS A 131 4.46 1.10 -13.16
C LYS A 131 4.98 -0.18 -13.84
N ILE A 132 4.59 -0.34 -15.10
CA ILE A 132 5.02 -1.44 -15.95
C ILE A 132 6.50 -1.33 -16.41
N GLU A 133 7.12 -0.19 -16.17
CA GLU A 133 8.55 0.03 -16.40
C GLU A 133 9.37 -0.82 -15.43
N ASP A 134 10.55 -1.23 -15.87
CA ASP A 134 11.43 -2.04 -15.02
C ASP A 134 11.91 -1.22 -13.82
N ALA A 135 11.85 -1.85 -12.64
CA ALA A 135 12.26 -1.27 -11.39
C ALA A 135 13.72 -1.62 -11.12
N ASN A 136 14.44 -0.79 -10.37
CA ASN A 136 15.86 -1.02 -10.11
C ASN A 136 16.20 -0.82 -8.64
N PHE A 137 16.68 -1.89 -8.01
CA PHE A 137 17.10 -1.93 -6.63
C PHE A 137 18.59 -1.60 -6.53
N TYR A 138 18.90 -0.42 -6.00
CA TYR A 138 20.28 -0.03 -5.67
C TYR A 138 20.54 -0.25 -4.19
N GLU A 139 21.54 -1.05 -3.87
CA GLU A 139 21.90 -1.35 -2.47
C GLU A 139 22.28 -0.09 -1.70
N GLN A 140 22.94 0.87 -2.36
CA GLN A 140 23.31 2.17 -1.78
C GLN A 140 22.09 2.97 -1.30
N ASN A 141 20.94 2.83 -1.97
CA ASN A 141 19.72 3.51 -1.56
C ASN A 141 19.18 2.91 -0.26
N VAL A 142 19.38 1.62 -0.03
CA VAL A 142 18.90 0.93 1.17
C VAL A 142 19.57 1.45 2.42
N GLU A 143 20.89 1.63 2.36
CA GLU A 143 21.66 2.17 3.48
C GLU A 143 21.20 3.60 3.83
N ALA A 144 20.93 4.42 2.81
CA ALA A 144 20.41 5.77 3.01
C ALA A 144 18.99 5.77 3.64
N GLN A 145 18.11 4.87 3.20
CA GLN A 145 16.75 4.74 3.75
C GLN A 145 16.77 4.20 5.19
N LEU A 146 17.64 3.24 5.49
CA LEU A 146 17.83 2.73 6.85
C LEU A 146 18.34 3.81 7.81
N LEU A 147 19.31 4.62 7.37
CA LEU A 147 19.81 5.72 8.19
C LEU A 147 18.70 6.73 8.50
N ARG A 148 17.87 7.07 7.50
CA ARG A 148 16.70 7.94 7.69
C ARG A 148 15.70 7.36 8.68
N LEU A 149 15.40 6.07 8.57
CA LEU A 149 14.50 5.38 9.49
C LEU A 149 15.05 5.40 10.92
N TYR A 150 16.35 5.13 11.09
CA TYR A 150 17.01 5.19 12.40
C TYR A 150 16.95 6.59 13.00
N THR A 151 17.32 7.63 12.23
CA THR A 151 17.24 9.02 12.70
C THR A 151 15.81 9.43 13.05
N PHE A 152 14.81 8.98 12.29
CA PHE A 152 13.40 9.23 12.59
C PHE A 152 12.99 8.59 13.92
N ILE A 153 13.37 7.33 14.16
CA ILE A 153 13.06 6.63 15.42
C ILE A 153 13.71 7.35 16.61
N GLU A 154 14.98 7.73 16.52
CA GLU A 154 15.66 8.47 17.59
C GLU A 154 14.99 9.82 17.84
N TRP A 155 14.62 10.55 16.78
CA TRP A 155 13.89 11.80 16.91
C TRP A 155 12.52 11.62 17.61
N VAL A 156 11.76 10.58 17.26
CA VAL A 156 10.48 10.29 17.93
C VAL A 156 10.69 10.00 19.42
N LYS A 157 11.72 9.24 19.78
CA LYS A 157 12.06 8.97 21.19
C LYS A 157 12.40 10.25 21.93
N ASP A 158 13.18 11.14 21.34
CA ASP A 158 13.53 12.44 21.94
C ASP A 158 12.28 13.31 22.19
N VAL A 159 11.37 13.39 21.21
CA VAL A 159 10.11 14.13 21.35
C VAL A 159 9.23 13.56 22.49
N LEU A 160 9.13 12.24 22.61
CA LEU A 160 8.38 11.59 23.69
C LEU A 160 9.02 11.81 25.07
N ASN A 161 10.35 11.82 25.15
CA ASN A 161 11.09 12.09 26.38
C ASN A 161 10.93 13.56 26.84
N ILE A 162 10.90 14.52 25.89
CA ILE A 162 10.59 15.92 26.20
C ILE A 162 9.17 16.05 26.77
N SER A 163 8.21 15.35 26.16
CA SER A 163 6.81 15.38 26.56
C SER A 163 6.61 14.81 27.99
N SER A 164 7.29 13.73 28.35
CA SER A 164 7.23 13.14 29.70
C SER A 164 7.95 13.99 30.77
N SER A 165 9.03 14.68 30.39
CA SER A 165 9.77 15.57 31.29
C SER A 165 8.99 16.86 31.62
N GLN A 166 8.19 17.36 30.67
CA GLN A 166 7.29 18.50 30.90
C GLN A 166 6.15 18.15 31.87
N THR A 167 5.64 16.92 31.82
CA THR A 167 4.59 16.42 32.73
C THR A 167 5.09 16.24 34.17
N ASN A 168 6.34 15.81 34.37
CA ASN A 168 6.88 15.57 35.72
C ASN A 168 7.26 16.86 36.47
N ASN A 169 7.57 17.95 35.77
CA ASN A 169 7.87 19.25 36.37
C ASN A 169 6.63 20.09 36.71
N GLN A 170 5.41 19.58 36.44
CA GLN A 170 4.14 20.20 36.83
C GLN A 170 3.48 19.49 38.03
N SER A 171 4.29 18.99 38.97
CA SER A 171 3.83 18.52 40.28
C SER A 171 3.90 19.64 41.33
N THR A 172 3.16 20.72 41.09
CA THR A 172 2.65 21.67 42.11
C THR A 172 1.73 22.63 41.38
N ASP A 173 0.49 22.17 41.19
CA ASP A 173 -0.77 22.94 41.17
C ASP A 173 -1.77 22.20 40.28
N GLN A 174 -2.69 21.50 40.96
CA GLN A 174 -3.80 20.78 40.35
C GLN A 174 -4.85 21.78 39.84
N GLU A 175 -4.76 22.19 38.59
CA GLU A 175 -5.92 22.65 37.81
C GLU A 175 -5.79 22.09 36.37
N SER A 176 -6.82 21.33 35.97
CA SER A 176 -7.16 20.87 34.61
C SER A 176 -6.12 21.08 33.49
N ASN A 177 -5.25 20.09 33.28
CA ASN A 177 -4.26 20.09 32.19
C ASN A 177 -4.86 20.06 30.77
N ASP A 178 -6.17 19.84 30.61
CA ASP A 178 -6.83 19.81 29.31
C ASP A 178 -7.09 21.24 28.74
N GLU A 179 -7.26 22.26 29.58
CA GLU A 179 -7.57 23.64 29.12
C GLU A 179 -6.31 24.47 28.78
N LYS A 180 -5.10 24.01 29.17
CA LYS A 180 -3.87 24.80 29.01
C LYS A 180 -3.23 24.67 27.63
N TYR A 181 -3.57 23.62 26.88
CA TYR A 181 -3.11 23.44 25.49
C TYR A 181 -4.05 24.09 24.47
N GLU A 182 -5.32 24.34 24.80
CA GLU A 182 -6.27 25.00 23.90
C GLU A 182 -6.00 26.51 23.70
N ASN A 183 -5.26 27.14 24.61
CA ASN A 183 -5.10 28.60 24.62
C ASN A 183 -3.72 29.12 24.20
N LYS A 184 -2.86 28.28 23.60
CA LYS A 184 -1.64 28.76 22.93
C LYS A 184 -1.98 29.11 21.49
N SER A 185 -2.14 30.41 21.23
CA SER A 185 -2.33 30.92 19.86
C SER A 185 -1.20 30.38 18.97
N MET A 186 -1.57 29.52 18.01
CA MET A 186 -0.64 28.96 17.03
C MET A 186 0.04 30.10 16.28
N ASN A 187 1.37 30.10 16.27
CA ASN A 187 2.10 31.09 15.50
C ASN A 187 1.95 30.81 13.99
N TYR A 188 2.40 31.73 13.15
CA TYR A 188 2.32 31.56 11.69
C TYR A 188 2.97 30.26 11.21
N PHE A 189 4.13 29.89 11.74
CA PHE A 189 4.85 28.67 11.37
C PHE A 189 4.13 27.40 11.82
N ASP A 190 3.49 27.42 12.99
CA ASP A 190 2.69 26.29 13.48
C ASP A 190 1.52 26.01 12.53
N ARG A 191 0.83 27.07 12.06
CA ARG A 191 -0.27 26.96 11.10
C ARG A 191 0.17 26.46 9.72
N VAL A 192 1.32 26.94 9.24
CA VAL A 192 1.91 26.47 7.98
C VAL A 192 2.28 24.99 8.10
N PHE A 193 2.92 24.60 9.21
CA PHE A 193 3.33 23.22 9.45
C PHE A 193 2.13 22.27 9.53
N GLU A 194 1.09 22.63 10.27
CA GLU A 194 -0.15 21.84 10.33
C GLU A 194 -0.80 21.69 8.94
N SER A 195 -0.86 22.77 8.17
CA SER A 195 -1.39 22.72 6.80
C SER A 195 -0.56 21.80 5.90
N GLU A 196 0.76 21.78 6.03
CA GLU A 196 1.64 20.89 5.27
C GLU A 196 1.47 19.42 5.70
N ILE A 197 1.27 19.13 6.99
CA ILE A 197 0.93 17.78 7.46
C ILE A 197 -0.37 17.32 6.83
N ASN A 198 -1.43 18.14 6.90
CA ASN A 198 -2.74 17.80 6.34
C ASN A 198 -2.66 17.57 4.82
N ARG A 199 -1.87 18.39 4.12
CA ARG A 199 -1.58 18.20 2.69
C ARG A 199 -0.87 16.88 2.42
N ALA A 200 0.16 16.55 3.21
CA ALA A 200 0.92 15.31 3.05
C ALA A 200 0.06 14.07 3.31
N ILE A 201 -0.83 14.11 4.30
CA ILE A 201 -1.78 13.02 4.60
C ILE A 201 -2.69 12.77 3.40
N LYS A 202 -3.35 13.81 2.89
CA LYS A 202 -4.28 13.67 1.75
C LYS A 202 -3.56 13.15 0.50
N LEU A 203 -2.37 13.67 0.22
CA LEU A 203 -1.60 13.25 -0.94
C LEU A 203 -1.13 11.80 -0.83
N THR A 204 -0.81 11.35 0.38
CA THR A 204 -0.43 9.97 0.67
C THR A 204 -1.61 9.03 0.45
N GLU A 205 -2.80 9.39 0.95
CA GLU A 205 -4.05 8.64 0.76
C GLU A 205 -4.35 8.45 -0.73
N GLU A 206 -4.44 9.54 -1.50
CA GLU A 206 -4.69 9.50 -2.95
C GLU A 206 -3.66 8.63 -3.69
N THR A 207 -2.40 8.65 -3.24
CA THR A 207 -1.32 7.92 -3.88
C THR A 207 -1.38 6.41 -3.56
N TYR A 208 -1.77 6.03 -2.33
CA TYR A 208 -2.01 4.64 -1.95
C TYR A 208 -3.21 4.04 -2.68
N GLU A 209 -4.31 4.80 -2.82
CA GLU A 209 -5.49 4.37 -3.58
C GLU A 209 -5.14 4.04 -5.04
N ASN A 210 -4.22 4.80 -5.63
CA ASN A 210 -3.73 4.58 -6.99
C ASN A 210 -2.56 3.59 -7.09
N MET A 211 -2.13 2.98 -5.98
CA MET A 211 -1.00 2.03 -5.91
C MET A 211 0.33 2.61 -6.42
N LEU A 212 0.56 3.91 -6.21
CA LEU A 212 1.76 4.62 -6.64
C LEU A 212 2.78 4.78 -5.49
N TYR A 213 3.30 3.66 -4.99
CA TYR A 213 4.13 3.60 -3.78
C TYR A 213 5.40 4.48 -3.80
N LYS A 214 6.08 4.62 -4.92
CA LYS A 214 7.25 5.50 -5.12
C LYS A 214 6.84 6.96 -5.09
N GLU A 215 5.68 7.29 -5.63
CA GLU A 215 5.17 8.65 -5.59
C GLU A 215 4.84 9.11 -4.17
N VAL A 216 4.54 8.19 -3.23
CA VAL A 216 4.30 8.54 -1.82
C VAL A 216 5.53 9.23 -1.25
N ASP A 217 6.70 8.61 -1.44
CA ASP A 217 7.97 9.11 -0.91
C ASP A 217 8.42 10.40 -1.65
N SER A 218 8.24 10.46 -2.97
CA SER A 218 8.61 11.63 -3.77
C SER A 218 7.74 12.86 -3.51
N LYS A 219 6.42 12.69 -3.39
CA LYS A 219 5.47 13.79 -3.24
C LYS A 219 5.41 14.32 -1.81
N ALA A 220 5.59 13.46 -0.80
CA ALA A 220 5.75 13.88 0.58
C ALA A 220 7.05 14.69 0.78
N ARG A 221 8.12 14.36 0.04
CA ARG A 221 9.41 15.06 0.12
C ARG A 221 9.48 16.41 -0.61
N LYS A 222 8.50 16.77 -1.44
CA LYS A 222 8.52 18.08 -2.12
C LYS A 222 7.83 19.14 -1.24
N PRO A 223 8.58 20.01 -0.54
CA PRO A 223 8.02 21.27 -0.08
C PRO A 223 7.70 22.16 -1.29
N MET A 224 6.79 23.10 -1.08
CA MET A 224 6.22 24.06 -2.03
C MET A 224 7.28 24.86 -2.82
N GLN A 225 7.95 24.24 -3.81
CA GLN A 225 8.76 24.96 -4.80
C GLN A 225 7.96 25.36 -6.05
N SER A 226 6.70 24.90 -6.20
CA SER A 226 5.92 25.12 -7.42
C SER A 226 4.90 26.26 -7.37
N ASN A 227 4.67 26.92 -6.22
CA ASN A 227 3.68 28.01 -6.13
C ASN A 227 4.29 29.40 -5.92
N VAL A 228 5.61 29.56 -5.99
CA VAL A 228 6.30 30.87 -5.83
C VAL A 228 6.70 31.51 -7.17
N THR A 229 6.63 30.78 -8.29
CA THR A 229 6.69 31.40 -9.63
C THR A 229 5.32 31.93 -10.00
N GLY A 230 4.95 33.05 -9.39
CA GLY A 230 3.81 33.84 -9.83
C GLY A 230 3.97 34.18 -11.31
N ASP A 231 2.87 34.02 -12.04
CA ASP A 231 2.72 34.52 -13.40
C ASP A 231 3.10 36.02 -13.44
N PRO A 232 4.13 36.44 -14.19
CA PRO A 232 4.56 37.84 -14.25
C PRO A 232 3.48 38.77 -14.84
N SER A 233 2.43 38.21 -15.45
CA SER A 233 1.38 38.98 -16.11
C SER A 233 0.34 39.59 -15.16
N ILE A 234 0.28 39.20 -13.88
CA ILE A 234 -0.74 39.66 -12.94
C ILE A 234 -0.34 40.96 -12.20
N VAL A 235 0.93 41.39 -12.30
CA VAL A 235 1.45 42.56 -11.54
C VAL A 235 1.23 43.91 -12.26
N THR A 236 0.69 43.95 -13.48
CA THR A 236 0.59 45.21 -14.26
C THR A 236 -0.76 45.90 -14.26
N GLU A 237 -1.83 45.34 -13.69
CA GLU A 237 -3.17 45.96 -13.71
C GLU A 237 -3.60 46.68 -12.41
N ALA A 238 -2.82 46.61 -11.33
CA ALA A 238 -3.22 47.17 -10.04
C ALA A 238 -2.69 48.59 -9.73
N THR A 239 -1.91 49.23 -10.61
CA THR A 239 -1.31 50.56 -10.35
C THR A 239 -1.81 51.69 -11.27
N ALA A 240 -2.83 51.45 -12.10
CA ALA A 240 -3.38 52.46 -13.02
C ALA A 240 -4.74 53.06 -12.61
N SER A 241 -5.30 52.71 -11.44
CA SER A 241 -6.65 53.15 -11.02
C SER A 241 -6.66 54.10 -9.80
N SER A 242 -5.57 54.80 -9.51
CA SER A 242 -5.51 55.78 -8.40
C SER A 242 -4.76 57.07 -8.74
N MET A 243 -4.92 57.55 -9.97
CA MET A 243 -4.66 58.95 -10.33
C MET A 243 -5.75 59.45 -11.29
N GLU A 244 -6.90 59.80 -10.72
CA GLU A 244 -7.77 60.93 -11.09
C GLU A 244 -8.47 61.44 -9.83
#